data_AF-A0A2A4SJB1-F1
#
_entry.id   AF-A0A2A4SJB1-F1
#
_cell.length_a   1.000
_cell.length_b   1.000
_cell.length_c   1.000
_cell.angle_alpha   90.00
_cell.angle_beta   90.00
_cell.angle_gamma   90.00
#
_symmetry.space_group_name_H-M   'P 1'
#
loop_
_entity.id
_entity.type
_entity.pdbx_description
1 polymer ?
#
loop_
_entity_poly.entity_id
_entity_poly.type
_entity_poly.pdbx_seq_one_letter_code
_entity_poly.pdbx_strand_id
1 'polypeptide(L)'
;MATVIDTHDDHHDHGPASGLMRWITTTNHKDIGTLYLIFSLIMFIVGGAMAMVIRLELFQPGLQFVDPGFFNQMTTVHALVMIFGAVMPAFVGLANWMLPLMIGGPDMALPRMNNWSFWILPFAFAMLLGTFFMDGGAPAGGWTIYPPLVLQGGNGFPFMIFAIHMMGISSVMGAINVIVTILNMRAPSMTLMKMPLFVWTWFITAYLLIAVMPVLAGAVTMLLTDRFYDTTFFNAAGGGDPVLFQHIFWFFGHPEVYILILPAFGIVSQIIPTFARKPLFGYSSMVYATSSIAFLSFIVWAHHMFTVGMPLQGELFFMYATMLIAVPTGVKVFNWISTMWKGSMTFETPMLFSIGFVIMFTIGGFSGLMLAIAPADFQYHDTYFVVAHFHYVLVTGAIYAIMAAAYYWLPKWTGNMYNEKMGQWHFWISTVSVNVLFFPQHFLGLAGMPRRIPDYSVQFAEFNMWSSIGGFVFGLSQVFFCYIVYKTIKGGEKATDQVWEGAEGLEWTLSSPPPYHSFTEAPEIK
;
A
#
# COMPACT_ATOMS: atom_id res chain seq x y z
N MET A 1 12.55 11.36 -36.03
CA MET A 1 12.61 11.09 -37.48
C MET A 1 13.70 10.07 -37.73
N ALA A 2 13.31 8.84 -38.06
CA ALA A 2 14.08 7.84 -38.79
C ALA A 2 13.07 6.74 -39.15
N THR A 3 12.30 6.98 -40.21
CA THR A 3 11.38 6.05 -40.84
C THR A 3 12.19 5.05 -41.65
N VAL A 4 12.12 3.77 -41.27
CA VAL A 4 12.37 2.65 -42.19
C VAL A 4 10.99 2.13 -42.56
N ILE A 5 10.65 2.28 -43.83
CA ILE A 5 9.47 1.68 -44.45
C ILE A 5 9.88 0.24 -44.76
N ASP A 6 9.29 -0.73 -44.06
CA ASP A 6 9.26 -2.11 -44.52
C ASP A 6 7.82 -2.48 -44.89
N THR A 7 7.72 -3.04 -46.08
CA THR A 7 6.51 -3.43 -46.80
C THR A 7 5.85 -4.68 -46.20
N HIS A 8 4.53 -4.73 -46.31
CA HIS A 8 3.62 -5.84 -45.99
C HIS A 8 4.20 -7.25 -46.17
N ASP A 9 4.15 -8.07 -45.12
CA ASP A 9 3.51 -9.40 -45.11
C ASP A 9 3.54 -10.00 -43.67
N ASP A 10 2.46 -10.70 -43.32
CA ASP A 10 2.16 -11.44 -42.09
C ASP A 10 1.90 -10.66 -40.78
N HIS A 11 0.61 -10.58 -40.43
CA HIS A 11 0.11 -10.35 -39.07
C HIS A 11 0.47 -11.53 -38.14
N HIS A 12 1.75 -11.71 -37.86
CA HIS A 12 2.19 -12.44 -36.69
C HIS A 12 2.19 -11.47 -35.52
N ASP A 13 1.09 -11.44 -34.77
CA ASP A 13 1.11 -10.90 -33.41
C ASP A 13 2.26 -11.61 -32.67
N HIS A 14 3.39 -10.92 -32.49
CA HIS A 14 4.53 -11.46 -31.79
C HIS A 14 4.10 -11.64 -30.33
N GLY A 15 3.60 -12.83 -30.03
CA GLY A 15 3.34 -13.27 -28.68
C GLY A 15 4.58 -13.06 -27.81
N PRO A 16 4.42 -12.97 -26.49
CA PRO A 16 5.52 -12.67 -25.61
C PRO A 16 6.70 -13.63 -25.81
N ALA A 17 7.92 -13.10 -25.69
CA ALA A 17 9.13 -13.92 -25.75
C ALA A 17 9.02 -15.13 -24.81
N SER A 18 9.50 -16.29 -25.24
CA SER A 18 9.45 -17.51 -24.43
C SER A 18 10.63 -17.59 -23.45
N GLY A 19 10.44 -18.31 -22.34
CA GLY A 19 11.49 -18.58 -21.35
C GLY A 19 11.65 -17.51 -20.26
N LEU A 20 12.63 -17.73 -19.37
CA LEU A 20 12.88 -16.87 -18.20
C LEU A 20 13.40 -15.48 -18.58
N MET A 21 14.15 -15.38 -19.68
CA MET A 21 14.71 -14.10 -20.13
C MET A 21 13.62 -13.08 -20.47
N ARG A 22 12.42 -13.52 -20.89
CA ARG A 22 11.25 -12.64 -21.06
C ARG A 22 11.07 -11.73 -19.85
N TRP A 23 11.01 -12.30 -18.65
CA TRP A 23 10.73 -11.56 -17.43
C TRP A 23 11.86 -10.60 -17.04
N ILE A 24 13.10 -10.93 -17.39
CA ILE A 24 14.26 -10.09 -17.08
C ILE A 24 14.33 -8.89 -18.03
N THR A 25 14.17 -9.13 -19.34
CA THR A 25 14.36 -8.10 -20.37
C THR A 25 13.07 -7.46 -20.87
N THR A 26 11.91 -7.80 -20.30
CA THR A 26 10.61 -7.25 -20.72
C THR A 26 10.54 -5.75 -20.48
N THR A 27 9.95 -5.06 -21.43
CA THR A 27 9.55 -3.65 -21.29
C THR A 27 8.03 -3.49 -21.19
N ASN A 28 7.27 -4.58 -21.33
CA ASN A 28 5.82 -4.53 -21.37
C ASN A 28 5.25 -4.24 -19.97
N HIS A 29 4.41 -3.21 -19.86
CA HIS A 29 3.78 -2.83 -18.59
C HIS A 29 2.98 -3.95 -17.91
N LYS A 30 2.38 -4.89 -18.66
CA LYS A 30 1.63 -6.01 -18.09
C LYS A 30 2.54 -7.06 -17.45
N ASP A 31 3.67 -7.36 -18.10
CA ASP A 31 4.66 -8.27 -17.53
C ASP A 31 5.31 -7.64 -16.29
N ILE A 32 5.71 -6.36 -16.37
CA ILE A 32 6.29 -5.63 -15.23
C ILE A 32 5.26 -5.50 -14.09
N GLY A 33 4.01 -5.19 -14.40
CA GLY A 33 2.92 -5.16 -13.43
C GLY A 33 2.72 -6.51 -12.74
N THR A 34 2.83 -7.61 -13.49
CA THR A 34 2.77 -8.97 -12.93
C THR A 34 3.94 -9.26 -12.01
N LEU A 35 5.15 -8.84 -12.38
CA LEU A 35 6.34 -8.97 -11.55
C LEU A 35 6.18 -8.24 -10.21
N TYR A 36 5.67 -7.00 -10.23
CA TYR A 36 5.33 -6.23 -9.03
C TYR A 36 4.30 -6.94 -8.14
N LEU A 37 3.23 -7.48 -8.73
CA LEU A 37 2.18 -8.19 -7.98
C LEU A 37 2.69 -9.49 -7.35
N ILE A 38 3.50 -10.27 -8.08
CA ILE A 38 4.12 -11.49 -7.55
C ILE A 38 5.10 -11.15 -6.42
N PHE A 39 5.97 -10.16 -6.64
CA PHE A 39 6.91 -9.70 -5.63
C PHE A 39 6.19 -9.23 -4.36
N SER A 40 5.15 -8.42 -4.53
CA SER A 40 4.30 -7.96 -3.44
C SER A 40 3.65 -9.11 -2.68
N LEU A 41 3.11 -10.11 -3.39
CA LEU A 41 2.50 -11.27 -2.74
C LEU A 41 3.53 -12.07 -1.92
N ILE A 42 4.75 -12.24 -2.43
CA ILE A 42 5.84 -12.89 -1.69
C ILE A 42 6.17 -12.08 -0.43
N MET A 43 6.38 -10.77 -0.56
CA MET A 43 6.67 -9.89 0.58
C MET A 43 5.52 -9.84 1.59
N PHE A 44 4.27 -9.89 1.13
CA PHE A 44 3.09 -9.96 1.98
C PHE A 44 3.08 -11.23 2.85
N ILE A 45 3.44 -12.38 2.28
CA ILE A 45 3.58 -13.63 3.04
C ILE A 45 4.79 -13.57 3.99
N VAL A 46 5.92 -13.00 3.56
CA VAL A 46 7.12 -12.83 4.42
C VAL A 46 6.81 -11.92 5.61
N GLY A 47 6.23 -10.74 5.37
CA GLY A 47 5.81 -9.82 6.43
C GLY A 47 4.72 -10.42 7.31
N GLY A 48 3.76 -11.13 6.73
CA GLY A 48 2.73 -11.87 7.45
C GLY A 48 3.31 -12.95 8.37
N ALA A 49 4.31 -13.70 7.93
CA ALA A 49 5.00 -14.69 8.75
C ALA A 49 5.70 -14.04 9.96
N MET A 50 6.34 -12.88 9.78
CA MET A 50 6.91 -12.10 10.90
C MET A 50 5.82 -11.67 11.89
N ALA A 51 4.65 -11.26 11.40
CA ALA A 51 3.50 -10.95 12.27
C ALA A 51 3.01 -12.17 13.06
N MET A 52 3.05 -13.38 12.46
CA MET A 52 2.68 -14.61 13.16
C MET A 52 3.67 -14.92 14.30
N VAL A 53 4.97 -14.65 14.11
CA VAL A 53 5.97 -14.77 15.20
C VAL A 53 5.67 -13.80 16.33
N ILE A 54 5.39 -12.53 16.01
CA ILE A 54 5.01 -11.51 17.00
C ILE A 54 3.77 -11.94 17.79
N ARG A 55 2.75 -12.48 17.09
CA ARG A 55 1.53 -12.93 17.75
C ARG A 55 1.68 -14.22 18.53
N LEU A 56 2.57 -15.10 18.09
CA LEU A 56 2.91 -16.33 18.82
C LEU A 56 3.58 -16.00 20.15
N GLU A 57 4.56 -15.08 20.14
CA GLU A 57 5.22 -14.64 21.37
C GLU A 57 4.22 -14.00 22.33
N LEU A 58 3.33 -13.16 21.81
CA LEU A 58 2.36 -12.43 22.61
C LEU A 58 1.05 -13.20 22.83
N PHE A 59 1.04 -14.52 22.70
CA PHE A 59 -0.16 -15.33 22.94
C PHE A 59 -0.48 -15.44 24.44
N GLN A 60 0.56 -15.52 25.28
CA GLN A 60 0.47 -15.59 26.75
C GLN A 60 1.49 -14.65 27.40
N PRO A 61 1.25 -14.18 28.64
CA PRO A 61 2.23 -13.44 29.43
C PRO A 61 3.51 -14.24 29.68
N GLY A 62 4.65 -13.55 29.80
CA GLY A 62 5.98 -14.14 29.91
C GLY A 62 6.61 -14.41 28.54
N LEU A 63 7.95 -14.38 28.47
CA LEU A 63 8.67 -14.76 27.25
C LEU A 63 8.58 -16.28 26.99
N GLN A 64 8.18 -16.68 25.78
CA GLN A 64 7.87 -18.08 25.45
C GLN A 64 8.75 -18.65 24.33
N PHE A 65 8.83 -17.98 23.17
CA PHE A 65 9.33 -18.56 21.92
C PHE A 65 10.55 -17.83 21.36
N VAL A 66 10.61 -16.50 21.52
CA VAL A 66 11.68 -15.67 20.97
C VAL A 66 12.28 -14.74 22.01
N ASP A 67 13.56 -14.43 21.87
CA ASP A 67 14.19 -13.44 22.74
C ASP A 67 13.71 -12.01 22.39
N PRO A 68 13.80 -11.06 23.34
CA PRO A 68 13.39 -9.66 23.13
C PRO A 68 14.04 -8.97 21.93
N GLY A 69 15.31 -9.30 21.62
CA GLY A 69 16.03 -8.74 20.49
C GLY A 69 15.41 -9.19 19.18
N PHE A 70 15.21 -10.49 19.00
CA PHE A 70 14.55 -11.03 17.81
C PHE A 70 13.10 -10.56 17.66
N PHE A 71 12.35 -10.41 18.76
CA PHE A 71 11.02 -9.79 18.72
C PHE A 71 11.05 -8.37 18.13
N ASN A 72 12.00 -7.54 18.58
CA ASN A 72 12.18 -6.18 18.05
C ASN A 72 12.61 -6.17 16.58
N GLN A 73 13.40 -7.16 16.15
CA GLN A 73 13.73 -7.35 14.73
C GLN A 73 12.48 -7.72 13.90
N MET A 74 11.66 -8.65 14.38
CA MET A 74 10.40 -9.02 13.72
C MET A 74 9.48 -7.81 13.58
N THR A 75 9.26 -7.03 14.64
CA THR A 75 8.39 -5.85 14.59
C THR A 75 8.91 -4.77 13.64
N THR A 76 10.23 -4.55 13.61
CA THR A 76 10.86 -3.57 12.72
C THR A 76 10.76 -3.97 11.26
N VAL A 77 11.21 -5.18 10.93
CA VAL A 77 11.28 -5.65 9.55
C VAL A 77 9.89 -5.98 9.01
N HIS A 78 8.96 -6.46 9.83
CA HIS A 78 7.55 -6.63 9.46
C HIS A 78 6.99 -5.34 8.86
N ALA A 79 7.14 -4.20 9.56
CA ALA A 79 6.60 -2.94 9.10
C ALA A 79 7.29 -2.45 7.81
N LEU A 80 8.62 -2.55 7.72
CA LEU A 80 9.35 -2.19 6.49
C LEU A 80 8.93 -3.05 5.29
N VAL A 81 8.80 -4.36 5.49
CA VAL A 81 8.37 -5.31 4.45
C VAL A 81 6.93 -5.07 4.04
N MET A 82 6.01 -4.86 4.99
CA MET A 82 4.60 -4.64 4.68
C MET A 82 4.38 -3.32 3.93
N ILE A 83 5.00 -2.24 4.37
CA ILE A 83 4.81 -0.91 3.77
C ILE A 83 5.50 -0.83 2.41
N PHE A 84 6.82 -1.07 2.36
CA PHE A 84 7.63 -0.84 1.15
C PHE A 84 7.74 -2.06 0.23
N GLY A 85 7.50 -3.27 0.75
CA GLY A 85 7.67 -4.52 0.00
C GLY A 85 6.36 -5.14 -0.47
N ALA A 86 5.29 -5.01 0.31
CA ALA A 86 3.98 -5.55 -0.01
C ALA A 86 3.03 -4.48 -0.57
N VAL A 87 2.63 -3.49 0.24
CA VAL A 87 1.54 -2.57 -0.11
C VAL A 87 1.93 -1.66 -1.28
N MET A 88 3.05 -0.94 -1.22
CA MET A 88 3.45 -0.07 -2.34
C MET A 88 3.67 -0.85 -3.64
N PRO A 89 4.42 -1.98 -3.66
CA PRO A 89 4.64 -2.72 -4.89
C PRO A 89 3.35 -3.33 -5.47
N ALA A 90 2.39 -3.75 -4.65
CA ALA A 90 1.08 -4.19 -5.14
C ALA A 90 0.38 -3.07 -5.92
N PHE A 91 0.33 -1.89 -5.32
CA PHE A 91 -0.25 -0.72 -5.96
C PHE A 91 0.48 -0.36 -7.25
N VAL A 92 1.81 -0.28 -7.24
CA VAL A 92 2.59 0.00 -8.47
C VAL A 92 2.37 -1.08 -9.54
N GLY A 93 2.18 -2.33 -9.14
CA GLY A 93 1.82 -3.43 -10.04
C GLY A 93 0.45 -3.24 -10.68
N LEU A 94 -0.56 -2.83 -9.89
CA LEU A 94 -1.88 -2.46 -10.40
C LEU A 94 -1.82 -1.25 -11.32
N ALA A 95 -1.00 -0.24 -11.02
CA ALA A 95 -0.80 0.93 -11.86
C ALA A 95 -0.21 0.54 -13.22
N ASN A 96 0.84 -0.29 -13.19
CA ASN A 96 1.49 -0.82 -14.38
C ASN A 96 0.51 -1.58 -15.26
N TRP A 97 -0.29 -2.47 -14.67
CA TRP A 97 -1.32 -3.19 -15.40
C TRP A 97 -2.37 -2.26 -15.98
N MET A 98 -2.95 -1.38 -15.16
CA MET A 98 -4.22 -0.75 -15.48
C MET A 98 -4.11 0.65 -16.08
N LEU A 99 -3.08 1.44 -15.78
CA LEU A 99 -3.02 2.83 -16.27
C LEU A 99 -3.01 2.90 -17.81
N PRO A 100 -2.13 2.18 -18.55
CA PRO A 100 -2.18 2.23 -20.00
C PRO A 100 -3.52 1.72 -20.57
N LEU A 101 -4.09 0.67 -19.98
CA LEU A 101 -5.38 0.12 -20.40
C LEU A 101 -6.53 1.12 -20.21
N MET A 102 -6.56 1.81 -19.07
CA MET A 102 -7.62 2.75 -18.71
C MET A 102 -7.53 4.08 -19.47
N ILE A 103 -6.33 4.50 -19.88
CA ILE A 103 -6.15 5.76 -20.63
C ILE A 103 -6.11 5.57 -22.15
N GLY A 104 -6.16 4.33 -22.65
CA GLY A 104 -6.07 4.03 -24.08
C GLY A 104 -4.64 4.09 -24.65
N GLY A 105 -3.63 3.93 -23.79
CA GLY A 105 -2.22 3.95 -24.17
C GLY A 105 -1.70 2.55 -24.55
N PRO A 106 -0.71 2.44 -25.46
CA PRO A 106 -0.15 1.16 -25.87
C PRO A 106 0.76 0.52 -24.80
N ASP A 107 1.44 1.32 -23.99
CA ASP A 107 2.37 0.94 -22.92
C ASP A 107 2.56 2.12 -21.95
N MET A 108 3.46 2.01 -20.98
CA MET A 108 3.96 3.13 -20.18
C MET A 108 4.94 4.01 -20.99
N ALA A 109 5.10 5.28 -20.64
CA ALA A 109 5.90 6.26 -21.38
C ALA A 109 7.41 5.96 -21.40
N LEU A 110 7.94 5.38 -20.32
CA LEU A 110 9.36 5.06 -20.16
C LEU A 110 9.55 3.56 -19.88
N PRO A 111 9.33 2.66 -20.87
CA PRO A 111 9.27 1.21 -20.64
C PRO A 111 10.55 0.59 -20.04
N ARG A 112 11.73 1.10 -20.41
CA ARG A 112 13.01 0.62 -19.84
C ARG A 112 13.23 1.10 -18.41
N MET A 113 12.85 2.33 -18.11
CA MET A 113 12.90 2.87 -16.74
C MET A 113 11.96 2.09 -15.83
N ASN A 114 10.80 1.69 -16.37
CA ASN A 114 9.81 0.86 -15.69
C ASN A 114 10.35 -0.53 -15.31
N ASN A 115 11.13 -1.15 -16.20
CA ASN A 115 11.80 -2.41 -15.90
C ASN A 115 12.83 -2.23 -14.76
N TRP A 116 13.65 -1.18 -14.85
CA TRP A 116 14.63 -0.85 -13.81
C TRP A 116 13.98 -0.55 -12.46
N SER A 117 12.87 0.19 -12.43
CA SER A 117 12.17 0.49 -11.18
C SER A 117 11.73 -0.79 -10.47
N PHE A 118 11.29 -1.82 -11.22
CA PHE A 118 10.98 -3.12 -10.62
C PHE A 118 12.24 -3.81 -10.07
N TRP A 119 13.27 -4.00 -10.90
CA TRP A 119 14.40 -4.87 -10.55
C TRP A 119 15.23 -4.36 -9.37
N ILE A 120 15.20 -3.06 -9.07
CA ILE A 120 15.84 -2.51 -7.87
C ILE A 120 15.21 -3.09 -6.58
N LEU A 121 13.91 -3.40 -6.56
CA LEU A 121 13.20 -3.86 -5.36
C LEU A 121 13.67 -5.23 -4.86
N PRO A 122 13.75 -6.31 -5.69
CA PRO A 122 14.32 -7.58 -5.25
C PRO A 122 15.70 -7.45 -4.59
N PHE A 123 16.59 -6.60 -5.13
CA PHE A 123 17.90 -6.37 -4.53
C PHE A 123 17.82 -5.60 -3.21
N ALA A 124 16.96 -4.58 -3.13
CA ALA A 124 16.73 -3.82 -1.89
C ALA A 124 16.22 -4.73 -0.76
N PHE A 125 15.27 -5.61 -1.07
CA PHE A 125 14.70 -6.52 -0.08
C PHE A 125 15.61 -7.71 0.23
N ALA A 126 16.37 -8.21 -0.74
CA ALA A 126 17.43 -9.19 -0.46
C ALA A 126 18.48 -8.61 0.50
N MET A 127 18.84 -7.33 0.32
CA MET A 127 19.76 -6.62 1.22
C MET A 127 19.16 -6.47 2.63
N LEU A 128 17.91 -6.00 2.74
CA LEU A 128 17.23 -5.84 4.02
C LEU A 128 17.06 -7.18 4.74
N LEU A 129 16.53 -8.20 4.07
CA LEU A 129 16.30 -9.52 4.67
C LEU A 129 17.63 -10.27 4.94
N GLY A 130 18.68 -9.97 4.18
CA GLY A 130 20.03 -10.48 4.42
C GLY A 130 20.59 -10.09 5.79
N THR A 131 20.11 -8.98 6.39
CA THR A 131 20.56 -8.53 7.72
C THR A 131 20.25 -9.54 8.84
N PHE A 132 19.26 -10.42 8.69
CA PHE A 132 19.00 -11.49 9.66
C PHE A 132 20.16 -12.47 9.81
N PHE A 133 21.00 -12.59 8.79
CA PHE A 133 22.14 -13.51 8.76
C PHE A 133 23.47 -12.81 9.10
N MET A 134 23.42 -11.54 9.52
CA MET A 134 24.60 -10.77 9.92
C MET A 134 24.84 -10.85 11.42
N ASP A 135 26.08 -10.60 11.82
CA ASP A 135 26.43 -10.41 13.23
C ASP A 135 25.66 -9.21 13.80
N GLY A 136 24.89 -9.47 14.87
CA GLY A 136 23.98 -8.50 15.50
C GLY A 136 22.54 -8.54 14.97
N GLY A 137 22.26 -9.32 13.93
CA GLY A 137 20.93 -9.53 13.37
C GLY A 137 20.35 -8.33 12.61
N ALA A 138 19.06 -8.44 12.31
CA ALA A 138 18.34 -7.41 11.56
C ALA A 138 18.12 -6.11 12.38
N PRO A 139 17.70 -5.01 11.74
CA PRO A 139 17.36 -3.79 12.47
C PRO A 139 16.26 -4.01 13.51
N ALA A 140 16.46 -3.48 14.71
CA ALA A 140 15.56 -3.67 15.86
C ALA A 140 15.05 -2.36 16.49
N GLY A 141 15.28 -1.21 15.85
CA GLY A 141 14.91 0.13 16.36
C GLY A 141 13.48 0.59 16.03
N GLY A 142 12.67 -0.27 15.42
CA GLY A 142 11.39 0.09 14.81
C GLY A 142 11.54 0.74 13.44
N TRP A 143 10.51 0.62 12.60
CA TRP A 143 10.49 1.18 11.24
C TRP A 143 10.58 2.72 11.17
N THR A 144 10.43 3.38 12.33
CA THR A 144 10.56 4.84 12.45
C THR A 144 12.01 5.29 12.56
N ILE A 145 12.97 4.39 12.81
CA ILE A 145 14.41 4.66 12.67
C ILE A 145 14.86 5.86 13.53
N TYR A 146 14.34 5.97 14.76
CA TYR A 146 14.61 7.14 15.60
C TYR A 146 16.04 7.14 16.16
N PRO A 147 16.81 8.23 16.02
CA PRO A 147 17.95 8.50 16.88
C PRO A 147 17.46 8.85 18.31
N PRO A 148 18.27 8.59 19.34
CA PRO A 148 19.61 8.04 19.29
C PRO A 148 19.66 6.51 19.12
N LEU A 149 18.53 5.81 19.24
CA LEU A 149 18.50 4.34 19.27
C LEU A 149 19.04 3.72 17.98
N VAL A 150 18.64 4.20 16.81
CA VAL A 150 19.09 3.64 15.53
C VAL A 150 20.61 3.75 15.33
N LEU A 151 21.23 4.82 15.85
CA LEU A 151 22.67 5.04 15.77
C LEU A 151 23.47 4.06 16.64
N GLN A 152 22.82 3.41 17.61
CA GLN A 152 23.41 2.35 18.42
C GLN A 152 23.29 0.97 17.75
N GLY A 153 22.68 0.90 16.56
CA GLY A 153 22.56 -0.32 15.77
C GLY A 153 23.91 -0.89 15.34
N GLY A 154 23.92 -2.22 15.15
CA GLY A 154 25.05 -2.98 14.63
C GLY A 154 25.17 -2.91 13.11
N ASN A 155 25.82 -3.92 12.53
CA ASN A 155 26.14 -3.98 11.10
C ASN A 155 24.91 -3.98 10.18
N GLY A 156 23.72 -4.35 10.68
CA GLY A 156 22.47 -4.27 9.91
C GLY A 156 21.99 -2.84 9.61
N PHE A 157 22.43 -1.83 10.38
CA PHE A 157 22.03 -0.43 10.20
C PHE A 157 22.36 0.12 8.80
N PRO A 158 23.63 0.14 8.32
CA PRO A 158 23.94 0.67 6.99
C PRO A 158 23.21 -0.08 5.87
N PHE A 159 23.05 -1.40 5.97
CA PHE A 159 22.33 -2.21 4.98
C PHE A 159 20.85 -1.84 4.90
N MET A 160 20.20 -1.58 6.03
CA MET A 160 18.83 -1.05 6.05
C MET A 160 18.75 0.32 5.36
N ILE A 161 19.70 1.22 5.64
CA ILE A 161 19.73 2.56 5.02
C ILE A 161 19.92 2.47 3.51
N PHE A 162 20.84 1.63 3.02
CA PHE A 162 21.02 1.41 1.59
C PHE A 162 19.79 0.76 0.94
N ALA A 163 19.16 -0.20 1.61
CA ALA A 163 17.92 -0.81 1.13
C ALA A 163 16.80 0.24 0.99
N ILE A 164 16.65 1.16 1.95
CA ILE A 164 15.68 2.27 1.88
C ILE A 164 15.98 3.19 0.70
N HIS A 165 17.25 3.54 0.45
CA HIS A 165 17.62 4.34 -0.73
C HIS A 165 17.24 3.65 -2.04
N MET A 166 17.51 2.34 -2.15
CA MET A 166 17.14 1.56 -3.33
C MET A 166 15.61 1.55 -3.54
N MET A 167 14.84 1.32 -2.47
CA MET A 167 13.37 1.40 -2.53
C MET A 167 12.90 2.79 -3.00
N GLY A 168 13.51 3.86 -2.45
CA GLY A 168 13.19 5.24 -2.83
C GLY A 168 13.48 5.55 -4.31
N ILE A 169 14.63 5.11 -4.84
CA ILE A 169 14.99 5.28 -6.26
C ILE A 169 13.97 4.57 -7.15
N SER A 170 13.62 3.32 -6.83
CA SER A 170 12.56 2.57 -7.53
C SER A 170 11.25 3.38 -7.58
N SER A 171 10.80 3.88 -6.42
CA SER A 171 9.54 4.62 -6.32
C SER A 171 9.54 5.94 -7.10
N VAL A 172 10.64 6.69 -7.07
CA VAL A 172 10.77 7.95 -7.84
C VAL A 172 10.75 7.68 -9.34
N MET A 173 11.49 6.66 -9.82
CA MET A 173 11.48 6.27 -11.24
C MET A 173 10.08 5.85 -11.70
N GLY A 174 9.38 5.03 -10.90
CA GLY A 174 8.01 4.63 -11.18
C GLY A 174 7.04 5.82 -11.23
N ALA A 175 7.15 6.74 -10.27
CA ALA A 175 6.32 7.94 -10.20
C ALA A 175 6.49 8.87 -11.41
N ILE A 176 7.73 9.11 -11.84
CA ILE A 176 8.01 9.89 -13.07
C ILE A 176 7.34 9.23 -14.27
N ASN A 177 7.49 7.91 -14.41
CA ASN A 177 6.90 7.17 -15.52
C ASN A 177 5.37 7.27 -15.52
N VAL A 178 4.71 7.13 -14.36
CA VAL A 178 3.25 7.29 -14.21
C VAL A 178 2.80 8.69 -14.65
N ILE A 179 3.47 9.75 -14.20
CA ILE A 179 3.10 11.14 -14.55
C ILE A 179 3.21 11.36 -16.06
N VAL A 180 4.33 10.98 -16.66
CA VAL A 180 4.57 11.18 -18.10
C VAL A 180 3.58 10.34 -18.92
N THR A 181 3.27 9.12 -18.49
CA THR A 181 2.27 8.24 -19.14
C THR A 181 0.90 8.90 -19.12
N ILE A 182 0.43 9.33 -17.94
CA ILE A 182 -0.89 9.95 -17.81
C ILE A 182 -0.95 11.24 -18.62
N LEU A 183 0.06 12.12 -18.56
CA LEU A 183 0.01 13.41 -19.23
C LEU A 183 0.10 13.34 -20.75
N ASN A 184 0.90 12.41 -21.29
CA ASN A 184 1.28 12.40 -22.70
C ASN A 184 0.64 11.27 -23.53
N MET A 185 0.10 10.22 -22.90
CA MET A 185 -0.35 9.01 -23.62
C MET A 185 -1.84 8.70 -23.46
N ARG A 186 -2.63 9.63 -22.94
CA ARG A 186 -4.09 9.53 -22.95
C ARG A 186 -4.64 9.50 -24.37
N ALA A 187 -5.71 8.74 -24.57
CA ALA A 187 -6.50 8.79 -25.80
C ALA A 187 -6.88 10.25 -26.13
N PRO A 188 -6.86 10.68 -27.42
CA PRO A 188 -6.98 12.08 -27.80
C PRO A 188 -8.20 12.83 -27.24
N SER A 189 -9.34 12.15 -27.09
CA SER A 189 -10.58 12.75 -26.55
C SER A 189 -10.69 12.71 -25.01
N MET A 190 -9.72 12.11 -24.31
CA MET A 190 -9.68 12.02 -22.86
C MET A 190 -9.09 13.28 -22.22
N THR A 191 -9.97 14.20 -21.77
CA THR A 191 -9.54 15.29 -20.89
C THR A 191 -9.25 14.79 -19.48
N LEU A 192 -8.52 15.57 -18.67
CA LEU A 192 -8.21 15.20 -17.29
C LEU A 192 -9.47 14.86 -16.47
N MET A 193 -10.53 15.65 -16.59
CA MET A 193 -11.80 15.43 -15.88
C MET A 193 -12.67 14.30 -16.48
N LYS A 194 -12.17 13.57 -17.48
CA LYS A 194 -12.78 12.34 -18.01
C LYS A 194 -12.02 11.07 -17.64
N MET A 195 -10.89 11.17 -16.94
CA MET A 195 -10.11 10.00 -16.54
C MET A 195 -10.83 9.19 -15.45
N PRO A 196 -10.73 7.85 -15.43
CA PRO A 196 -11.21 7.06 -14.30
C PRO A 196 -10.59 7.51 -12.97
N LEU A 197 -11.32 7.38 -11.85
CA LEU A 197 -10.81 7.87 -10.56
C LEU A 197 -9.53 7.14 -10.14
N PHE A 198 -9.37 5.86 -10.50
CA PHE A 198 -8.12 5.12 -10.27
C PHE A 198 -6.91 5.83 -10.89
N VAL A 199 -7.04 6.30 -12.14
CA VAL A 199 -6.00 7.08 -12.83
C VAL A 199 -5.71 8.39 -12.10
N TRP A 200 -6.74 9.12 -11.65
CA TRP A 200 -6.56 10.33 -10.85
C TRP A 200 -5.83 10.10 -9.52
N THR A 201 -6.20 9.03 -8.80
CA THR A 201 -5.56 8.71 -7.53
C THR A 201 -4.08 8.37 -7.72
N TRP A 202 -3.72 7.69 -8.81
CA TRP A 202 -2.32 7.44 -9.18
C TRP A 202 -1.57 8.68 -9.61
N PHE A 203 -2.22 9.55 -10.37
CA PHE A 203 -1.64 10.82 -10.79
C PHE A 203 -1.19 11.64 -9.57
N ILE A 204 -2.06 11.75 -8.57
CA ILE A 204 -1.76 12.44 -7.30
C ILE A 204 -0.68 11.68 -6.51
N THR A 205 -0.81 10.36 -6.38
CA THR A 205 0.14 9.51 -5.66
C THR A 205 1.57 9.67 -6.22
N ALA A 206 1.71 9.73 -7.55
CA ALA A 206 3.00 9.90 -8.20
C ALA A 206 3.64 11.27 -7.89
N TYR A 207 2.88 12.36 -7.84
CA TYR A 207 3.42 13.66 -7.42
C TYR A 207 3.83 13.66 -5.94
N LEU A 208 3.03 13.05 -5.07
CA LEU A 208 3.39 12.91 -3.65
C LEU A 208 4.72 12.16 -3.51
N LEU A 209 4.88 11.02 -4.20
CA LEU A 209 6.12 10.23 -4.16
C LEU A 209 7.35 11.06 -4.56
N ILE A 210 7.28 11.85 -5.64
CA ILE A 210 8.39 12.71 -6.06
C ILE A 210 8.71 13.78 -5.02
N ALA A 211 7.68 14.32 -4.36
CA ALA A 211 7.86 15.39 -3.37
C ALA A 211 8.50 14.89 -2.06
N VAL A 212 8.18 13.67 -1.62
CA VAL A 212 8.54 13.22 -0.25
C VAL A 212 9.67 12.21 -0.18
N MET A 213 9.89 11.39 -1.21
CA MET A 213 10.96 10.39 -1.21
C MET A 213 12.37 11.01 -1.06
N PRO A 214 12.70 12.15 -1.69
CA PRO A 214 13.99 12.82 -1.46
C PRO A 214 14.19 13.27 -0.01
N VAL A 215 13.11 13.61 0.71
CA VAL A 215 13.18 14.02 2.12
C VAL A 215 13.59 12.85 3.00
N LEU A 216 12.99 11.67 2.79
CA LEU A 216 13.42 10.45 3.48
C LEU A 216 14.89 10.12 3.17
N ALA A 217 15.28 10.15 1.90
CA ALA A 217 16.65 9.88 1.48
C ALA A 217 17.65 10.82 2.17
N GLY A 218 17.31 12.11 2.30
CA GLY A 218 18.08 13.09 3.07
C GLY A 218 18.19 12.70 4.55
N ALA A 219 17.06 12.37 5.19
CA ALA A 219 17.02 11.96 6.61
C ALA A 219 17.90 10.74 6.90
N VAL A 220 17.77 9.68 6.09
CA VAL A 220 18.54 8.45 6.29
C VAL A 220 20.00 8.59 5.89
N THR A 221 20.34 9.49 4.95
CA THR A 221 21.73 9.86 4.66
C THR A 221 22.37 10.59 5.83
N MET A 222 21.67 11.54 6.45
CA MET A 222 22.18 12.25 7.64
C MET A 222 22.42 11.29 8.82
N LEU A 223 21.57 10.27 9.01
CA LEU A 223 21.84 9.21 10.00
C LEU A 223 23.11 8.41 9.66
N LEU A 224 23.33 8.11 8.38
CA LEU A 224 24.52 7.38 7.94
C LEU A 224 25.80 8.20 8.18
N THR A 225 25.76 9.50 7.91
CA THR A 225 26.90 10.41 8.16
C THR A 225 27.13 10.64 9.64
N ASP A 226 26.06 10.70 10.46
CA ASP A 226 26.19 10.79 11.92
C ASP A 226 26.86 9.55 12.51
N ARG A 227 26.67 8.38 11.87
CA ARG A 227 27.26 7.12 12.32
C ARG A 227 28.71 6.91 11.84
N PHE A 228 29.04 7.32 10.62
CA PHE A 228 30.30 6.92 9.95
C PHE A 228 31.22 8.05 9.52
N TYR A 229 30.76 9.31 9.56
CA TYR A 229 31.49 10.47 9.05
C TYR A 229 31.54 11.64 10.06
N ASP A 230 31.33 11.35 11.34
CA ASP A 230 31.40 12.29 12.47
C ASP A 230 30.55 13.57 12.30
N THR A 231 29.47 13.51 11.51
CA THR A 231 28.45 14.56 11.55
C THR A 231 27.62 14.44 12.83
N THR A 232 26.93 15.52 13.20
CA THR A 232 26.16 15.56 14.45
C THR A 232 24.78 16.17 14.22
N PHE A 233 24.11 15.84 13.11
CA PHE A 233 22.78 16.38 12.78
C PHE A 233 21.74 16.05 13.86
N PHE A 234 21.73 14.79 14.32
CA PHE A 234 20.75 14.27 15.28
C PHE A 234 21.38 13.80 16.59
N ASN A 235 22.69 13.92 16.74
CA ASN A 235 23.40 13.58 17.97
C ASN A 235 23.45 14.77 18.94
N ALA A 236 22.67 14.71 20.01
CA ALA A 236 22.60 15.74 21.05
C ALA A 236 23.96 16.07 21.71
N ALA A 237 24.85 15.08 21.84
CA ALA A 237 26.19 15.31 22.43
C ALA A 237 27.07 16.23 21.56
N GLY A 238 26.80 16.26 20.25
CA GLY A 238 27.47 17.12 19.27
C GLY A 238 26.68 18.38 18.90
N GLY A 239 25.63 18.72 19.66
CA GLY A 239 24.78 19.89 19.41
C GLY A 239 23.62 19.67 18.43
N GLY A 240 23.43 18.44 17.94
CA GLY A 240 22.31 18.05 17.07
C GLY A 240 20.99 17.88 17.82
N ASP A 241 19.91 17.67 17.07
CA ASP A 241 18.56 17.52 17.63
C ASP A 241 17.90 16.20 17.17
N PRO A 242 17.72 15.22 18.06
CA PRO A 242 16.96 14.01 17.73
C PRO A 242 15.49 14.27 17.34
N VAL A 243 14.88 15.36 17.82
CA VAL A 243 13.49 15.74 17.48
C VAL A 243 13.42 16.29 16.05
N LEU A 244 14.47 16.95 15.56
CA LEU A 244 14.59 17.34 14.15
C LEU A 244 14.45 16.13 13.22
N PHE A 245 15.05 14.99 13.57
CA PHE A 245 14.85 13.76 12.79
C PHE A 245 13.37 13.40 12.68
N GLN A 246 12.61 13.49 13.78
CA GLN A 246 11.18 13.18 13.78
C GLN A 246 10.40 14.12 12.85
N HIS A 247 10.72 15.42 12.82
CA HIS A 247 10.09 16.35 11.89
C HIS A 247 10.36 15.95 10.42
N ILE A 248 11.60 15.63 10.07
CA ILE A 248 11.97 15.27 8.69
C ILE A 248 11.36 13.91 8.31
N PHE A 249 11.46 12.93 9.20
CA PHE A 249 10.89 11.59 8.99
C PHE A 249 9.39 11.65 8.79
N TRP A 250 8.65 12.38 9.63
CA TRP A 250 7.19 12.47 9.51
C TRP A 250 6.73 13.40 8.39
N PHE A 251 7.51 14.42 8.02
CA PHE A 251 7.24 15.19 6.80
C PHE A 251 7.19 14.29 5.57
N PHE A 252 8.02 13.23 5.55
CA PHE A 252 7.87 12.13 4.61
C PHE A 252 6.71 11.19 4.99
N GLY A 253 6.72 10.68 6.22
CA GLY A 253 5.93 9.53 6.64
C GLY A 253 4.43 9.77 6.63
N HIS A 254 3.98 11.01 6.87
CA HIS A 254 2.56 11.30 6.86
C HIS A 254 1.97 11.40 5.44
N PRO A 255 2.54 12.16 4.49
CA PRO A 255 2.19 11.99 3.08
C PRO A 255 2.30 10.55 2.57
N GLU A 256 3.28 9.78 3.06
CA GLU A 256 3.44 8.38 2.67
C GLU A 256 2.21 7.53 3.03
N VAL A 257 1.59 7.74 4.19
CA VAL A 257 0.36 6.99 4.51
C VAL A 257 -0.79 7.33 3.56
N TYR A 258 -0.79 8.51 2.93
CA TYR A 258 -1.74 8.81 1.87
C TYR A 258 -1.37 8.19 0.54
N ILE A 259 -0.09 8.13 0.19
CA ILE A 259 0.40 7.35 -0.97
C ILE A 259 -0.07 5.89 -0.88
N LEU A 260 -0.12 5.33 0.34
CA LEU A 260 -0.62 3.98 0.59
C LEU A 260 -2.15 3.82 0.48
N ILE A 261 -2.96 4.88 0.59
CA ILE A 261 -4.43 4.75 0.61
C ILE A 261 -5.13 5.35 -0.60
N LEU A 262 -4.53 6.35 -1.27
CA LEU A 262 -5.15 6.98 -2.43
C LEU A 262 -5.40 5.98 -3.57
N PRO A 263 -4.48 5.07 -3.94
CA PRO A 263 -4.79 4.04 -4.94
C PRO A 263 -5.95 3.12 -4.53
N ALA A 264 -6.06 2.77 -3.24
CA ALA A 264 -7.17 1.98 -2.70
C ALA A 264 -8.51 2.66 -2.95
N PHE A 265 -8.57 3.98 -2.72
CA PHE A 265 -9.74 4.78 -3.03
C PHE A 265 -10.10 4.78 -4.51
N GLY A 266 -9.10 4.76 -5.39
CA GLY A 266 -9.28 4.64 -6.83
C GLY A 266 -9.93 3.33 -7.21
N ILE A 267 -9.44 2.21 -6.66
CA ILE A 267 -9.94 0.85 -6.90
C ILE A 267 -11.40 0.73 -6.47
N VAL A 268 -11.72 1.13 -5.24
CA VAL A 268 -13.08 1.03 -4.69
C VAL A 268 -14.06 1.87 -5.51
N SER A 269 -13.61 3.01 -6.04
CA SER A 269 -14.39 3.85 -6.97
C SER A 269 -14.54 3.28 -8.39
N GLN A 270 -13.83 2.21 -8.76
CA GLN A 270 -14.12 1.43 -9.96
C GLN A 270 -15.12 0.32 -9.66
N ILE A 271 -14.90 -0.41 -8.55
CA ILE A 271 -15.67 -1.61 -8.21
C ILE A 271 -17.11 -1.27 -7.80
N ILE A 272 -17.30 -0.26 -6.93
CA ILE A 272 -18.64 0.06 -6.42
C ILE A 272 -19.63 0.42 -7.53
N PRO A 273 -19.32 1.34 -8.47
CA PRO A 273 -20.20 1.64 -9.60
C PRO A 273 -20.56 0.40 -10.43
N THR A 274 -19.59 -0.47 -10.69
CA THR A 274 -19.77 -1.68 -11.51
C THR A 274 -20.81 -2.62 -10.93
N PHE A 275 -20.71 -2.94 -9.64
CA PHE A 275 -21.66 -3.86 -9.01
C PHE A 275 -22.94 -3.17 -8.50
N ALA A 276 -22.98 -1.83 -8.50
CA ALA A 276 -24.19 -1.04 -8.25
C ALA A 276 -24.99 -0.73 -9.54
N ARG A 277 -24.40 -0.97 -10.72
CA ARG A 277 -24.94 -0.60 -12.05
C ARG A 277 -25.37 0.87 -12.09
N LYS A 278 -24.55 1.74 -11.50
CA LYS A 278 -24.83 3.17 -11.36
C LYS A 278 -23.52 3.96 -11.44
N PRO A 279 -23.49 5.08 -12.19
CA PRO A 279 -22.31 5.93 -12.26
C PRO A 279 -21.86 6.41 -10.89
N LEU A 280 -20.55 6.64 -10.73
CA LEU A 280 -19.97 7.16 -9.49
C LEU A 280 -20.60 8.51 -9.14
N PHE A 281 -21.29 8.55 -7.99
CA PHE A 281 -21.91 9.77 -7.50
C PHE A 281 -20.83 10.80 -7.12
N GLY A 282 -20.98 12.04 -7.61
CA GLY A 282 -20.09 13.13 -7.25
C GLY A 282 -18.65 12.97 -7.76
N TYR A 283 -18.45 12.47 -8.99
CA TYR A 283 -17.10 12.31 -9.58
C TYR A 283 -16.19 13.54 -9.39
N SER A 284 -16.66 14.75 -9.74
CA SER A 284 -15.85 15.96 -9.57
C SER A 284 -15.53 16.25 -8.10
N SER A 285 -16.47 15.98 -7.20
CA SER A 285 -16.26 16.09 -5.75
C SER A 285 -15.21 15.09 -5.26
N MET A 286 -15.19 13.86 -5.79
CA MET A 286 -14.17 12.85 -5.49
C MET A 286 -12.78 13.30 -5.96
N VAL A 287 -12.66 13.88 -7.16
CA VAL A 287 -11.40 14.41 -7.67
C VAL A 287 -10.89 15.54 -6.78
N TYR A 288 -11.73 16.54 -6.48
CA TYR A 288 -11.34 17.64 -5.60
C TYR A 288 -10.99 17.19 -4.18
N ALA A 289 -11.75 16.25 -3.60
CA ALA A 289 -11.45 15.70 -2.29
C ALA A 289 -10.07 15.00 -2.27
N THR A 290 -9.74 14.26 -3.33
CA THR A 290 -8.43 13.60 -3.47
C THR A 290 -7.30 14.64 -3.57
N SER A 291 -7.49 15.69 -4.37
CA SER A 291 -6.53 16.80 -4.47
C SER A 291 -6.36 17.57 -3.15
N SER A 292 -7.44 17.78 -2.40
CA SER A 292 -7.38 18.41 -1.07
C SER A 292 -6.59 17.57 -0.07
N ILE A 293 -6.77 16.24 -0.07
CA ILE A 293 -5.97 15.34 0.78
C ILE A 293 -4.48 15.45 0.44
N ALA A 294 -4.15 15.50 -0.85
CA ALA A 294 -2.76 15.65 -1.29
C ALA A 294 -2.12 16.92 -0.74
N PHE A 295 -2.80 18.06 -0.82
CA PHE A 295 -2.31 19.32 -0.25
C PHE A 295 -2.20 19.26 1.28
N LEU A 296 -3.28 18.83 1.96
CA LEU A 296 -3.33 18.76 3.41
C LEU A 296 -2.26 17.83 3.99
N SER A 297 -1.88 16.77 3.26
CA SER A 297 -0.88 15.81 3.71
C SER A 297 0.47 16.43 4.10
N PHE A 298 0.85 17.54 3.46
CA PHE A 298 2.11 18.25 3.72
C PHE A 298 2.07 19.17 4.94
N ILE A 299 0.92 19.39 5.58
CA ILE A 299 0.77 20.34 6.68
C ILE A 299 0.25 19.72 7.98
N VAL A 300 0.30 18.39 8.10
CA VAL A 300 -0.25 17.66 9.25
C VAL A 300 0.73 16.71 9.93
N TRP A 301 1.96 16.58 9.42
CA TRP A 301 2.88 15.52 9.82
C TRP A 301 3.15 15.41 11.32
N ALA A 302 3.14 16.55 12.01
CA ALA A 302 3.56 16.60 13.41
C ALA A 302 2.49 16.13 14.40
N HIS A 303 1.32 15.64 13.94
CA HIS A 303 0.44 14.88 14.82
C HIS A 303 1.05 13.56 15.31
N HIS A 304 2.09 13.06 14.63
CA HIS A 304 2.87 11.92 15.12
C HIS A 304 3.84 12.30 16.25
N MET A 305 3.86 13.58 16.63
CA MET A 305 4.85 14.18 17.52
C MET A 305 4.21 14.91 18.70
N PHE A 306 2.91 14.72 18.98
CA PHE A 306 2.25 15.45 20.06
C PHE A 306 2.91 15.26 21.43
N THR A 307 3.55 14.12 21.67
CA THR A 307 4.21 13.79 22.94
C THR A 307 5.69 14.19 23.02
N VAL A 308 6.26 14.87 22.01
CA VAL A 308 7.69 15.26 22.02
C VAL A 308 7.97 16.56 22.77
N GLY A 309 6.93 17.20 23.35
CA GLY A 309 7.05 18.47 24.05
C GLY A 309 7.00 19.69 23.13
N MET A 310 6.20 19.63 22.06
CA MET A 310 5.98 20.74 21.14
C MET A 310 5.27 21.91 21.85
N PRO A 311 5.53 23.18 21.47
CA PRO A 311 4.74 24.30 21.99
C PRO A 311 3.25 24.14 21.68
N LEU A 312 2.39 24.58 22.61
CA LEU A 312 0.93 24.49 22.50
C LEU A 312 0.38 25.04 21.17
N GLN A 313 0.96 26.13 20.66
CA GLN A 313 0.55 26.72 19.38
C GLN A 313 0.77 25.75 18.21
N GLY A 314 1.87 24.98 18.23
CA GLY A 314 2.14 23.94 17.26
C GLY A 314 1.15 22.79 17.38
N GLU A 315 0.93 22.28 18.60
CA GLU A 315 -0.03 21.21 18.85
C GLU A 315 -1.44 21.57 18.34
N LEU A 316 -1.92 22.78 18.65
CA LEU A 316 -3.23 23.26 18.20
C LEU A 316 -3.31 23.37 16.67
N PHE A 317 -2.26 23.87 16.01
CA PHE A 317 -2.20 23.94 14.55
C PHE A 317 -2.32 22.55 13.92
N PHE A 318 -1.48 21.61 14.34
CA PHE A 318 -1.46 20.26 13.78
C PHE A 318 -2.73 19.46 14.14
N MET A 319 -3.32 19.68 15.31
CA MET A 319 -4.62 19.11 15.69
C MET A 319 -5.71 19.56 14.70
N TYR A 320 -5.93 20.87 14.54
CA TYR A 320 -6.99 21.37 13.66
C TYR A 320 -6.76 21.01 12.19
N ALA A 321 -5.52 21.10 11.71
CA ALA A 321 -5.16 20.72 10.36
C ALA A 321 -5.40 19.22 10.10
N THR A 322 -5.08 18.35 11.06
CA THR A 322 -5.34 16.91 10.95
C THR A 322 -6.82 16.60 10.96
N MET A 323 -7.60 17.24 11.84
CA MET A 323 -9.06 17.09 11.86
C MET A 323 -9.70 17.48 10.52
N LEU A 324 -9.15 18.48 9.83
CA LEU A 324 -9.65 18.92 8.52
C LEU A 324 -9.56 17.82 7.45
N ILE A 325 -8.62 16.86 7.56
CA ILE A 325 -8.50 15.76 6.59
C ILE A 325 -9.67 14.77 6.68
N ALA A 326 -10.35 14.70 7.83
CA ALA A 326 -11.55 13.88 7.97
C ALA A 326 -12.68 14.36 7.03
N VAL A 327 -12.71 15.63 6.65
CA VAL A 327 -13.75 16.20 5.77
C VAL A 327 -13.67 15.64 4.34
N PRO A 328 -12.59 15.82 3.56
CA PRO A 328 -12.51 15.26 2.21
C PRO A 328 -12.60 13.72 2.23
N THR A 329 -12.07 13.06 3.25
CA THR A 329 -12.20 11.61 3.39
C THR A 329 -13.66 11.18 3.60
N GLY A 330 -14.38 11.86 4.49
CA GLY A 330 -15.81 11.62 4.75
C GLY A 330 -16.67 11.85 3.51
N VAL A 331 -16.42 12.91 2.74
CA VAL A 331 -17.09 13.17 1.45
C VAL A 331 -16.97 11.95 0.53
N LYS A 332 -15.81 11.30 0.47
CA LYS A 332 -15.62 10.12 -0.37
C LYS A 332 -16.44 8.93 0.13
N VAL A 333 -16.49 8.70 1.44
CA VAL A 333 -17.34 7.66 2.05
C VAL A 333 -18.81 7.88 1.69
N PHE A 334 -19.32 9.12 1.83
CA PHE A 334 -20.69 9.44 1.46
C PHE A 334 -20.98 9.29 -0.04
N ASN A 335 -20.02 9.63 -0.90
CA ASN A 335 -20.17 9.45 -2.34
C ASN A 335 -20.24 7.95 -2.71
N TRP A 336 -19.46 7.07 -2.08
CA TRP A 336 -19.58 5.62 -2.27
C TRP A 336 -20.94 5.08 -1.81
N ILE A 337 -21.39 5.48 -0.62
CA ILE A 337 -22.72 5.10 -0.11
C ILE A 337 -23.82 5.58 -1.07
N SER A 338 -23.73 6.82 -1.55
CA SER A 338 -24.69 7.39 -2.51
C SER A 338 -24.65 6.72 -3.88
N THR A 339 -23.49 6.19 -4.28
CA THR A 339 -23.34 5.38 -5.50
C THR A 339 -24.07 4.04 -5.35
N MET A 340 -23.97 3.38 -4.20
CA MET A 340 -24.73 2.14 -3.92
C MET A 340 -26.23 2.41 -3.73
N TRP A 341 -26.61 3.57 -3.21
CA TRP A 341 -28.01 3.92 -2.92
C TRP A 341 -28.87 3.94 -4.20
N LYS A 342 -29.97 3.17 -4.16
CA LYS A 342 -30.86 2.92 -5.32
C LYS A 342 -30.14 2.33 -6.54
N GLY A 343 -28.97 1.72 -6.36
CA GLY A 343 -28.32 0.89 -7.37
C GLY A 343 -28.94 -0.51 -7.44
N SER A 344 -28.75 -1.20 -8.56
CA SER A 344 -29.09 -2.61 -8.71
C SER A 344 -27.86 -3.44 -8.30
N MET A 345 -27.82 -3.81 -7.02
CA MET A 345 -26.63 -4.36 -6.36
C MET A 345 -26.49 -5.86 -6.57
N THR A 346 -25.26 -6.31 -6.83
CA THR A 346 -24.84 -7.72 -6.66
C THR A 346 -23.59 -7.80 -5.76
N PHE A 347 -23.37 -8.96 -5.14
CA PHE A 347 -22.41 -9.13 -4.04
C PHE A 347 -21.33 -10.18 -4.37
N GLU A 348 -20.73 -10.03 -5.54
CA GLU A 348 -19.52 -10.75 -5.93
C GLU A 348 -18.35 -10.38 -5.02
N THR A 349 -17.32 -11.23 -5.00
CA THR A 349 -16.15 -11.12 -4.13
C THR A 349 -15.48 -9.73 -4.16
N PRO A 350 -15.27 -9.06 -5.32
CA PRO A 350 -14.69 -7.73 -5.35
C PRO A 350 -15.56 -6.70 -4.63
N MET A 351 -16.89 -6.84 -4.77
CA MET A 351 -17.86 -5.97 -4.12
C MET A 351 -17.89 -6.18 -2.61
N LEU A 352 -17.81 -7.44 -2.15
CA LEU A 352 -17.72 -7.76 -0.72
C LEU A 352 -16.49 -7.12 -0.07
N PHE A 353 -15.31 -7.27 -0.67
CA PHE A 353 -14.10 -6.61 -0.18
C PHE A 353 -14.22 -5.08 -0.22
N SER A 354 -14.88 -4.51 -1.23
CA SER A 354 -15.11 -3.06 -1.33
C SER A 354 -16.09 -2.53 -0.26
N ILE A 355 -17.12 -3.29 0.09
CA ILE A 355 -18.02 -2.94 1.20
C ILE A 355 -17.29 -3.09 2.54
N GLY A 356 -16.54 -4.20 2.72
CA GLY A 356 -15.71 -4.43 3.89
C GLY A 356 -14.71 -3.28 4.10
N PHE A 357 -14.10 -2.82 3.01
CA PHE A 357 -13.28 -1.61 2.98
C PHE A 357 -14.03 -0.40 3.51
N VAL A 358 -15.19 -0.04 2.93
CA VAL A 358 -15.92 1.18 3.33
C VAL A 358 -16.27 1.15 4.82
N ILE A 359 -16.74 0.02 5.33
CA ILE A 359 -17.15 -0.11 6.73
C ILE A 359 -15.94 -0.02 7.67
N MET A 360 -14.94 -0.86 7.44
CA MET A 360 -13.82 -1.00 8.37
C MET A 360 -12.85 0.18 8.29
N PHE A 361 -12.64 0.74 7.09
CA PHE A 361 -11.90 1.98 6.93
C PHE A 361 -12.58 3.15 7.65
N THR A 362 -13.91 3.17 7.72
CA THR A 362 -14.64 4.19 8.50
C THR A 362 -14.39 4.02 10.01
N ILE A 363 -14.36 2.78 10.51
CA ILE A 363 -14.01 2.49 11.92
C ILE A 363 -12.58 2.95 12.22
N GLY A 364 -11.62 2.62 11.33
CA GLY A 364 -10.24 3.09 11.45
C GLY A 364 -10.12 4.62 11.37
N GLY A 365 -10.84 5.26 10.45
CA GLY A 365 -10.88 6.71 10.32
C GLY A 365 -11.42 7.39 11.57
N PHE A 366 -12.40 6.78 12.25
CA PHE A 366 -12.93 7.29 13.51
C PHE A 366 -11.88 7.25 14.64
N SER A 367 -11.14 6.15 14.81
CA SER A 367 -10.04 6.11 15.78
C SER A 367 -8.89 7.04 15.42
N GLY A 368 -8.69 7.32 14.12
CA GLY A 368 -7.74 8.33 13.65
C GLY A 368 -8.12 9.76 14.04
N LEU A 369 -9.42 10.09 14.00
CA LEU A 369 -9.90 11.38 14.49
C LEU A 369 -9.68 11.51 16.01
N MET A 370 -9.78 10.43 16.77
CA MET A 370 -9.46 10.43 18.19
C MET A 370 -7.97 10.72 18.43
N LEU A 371 -7.08 10.11 17.64
CA LEU A 371 -5.63 10.36 17.70
C LEU A 371 -5.24 11.77 17.21
N ALA A 372 -6.08 12.41 16.39
CA ALA A 372 -5.85 13.79 15.98
C ALA A 372 -6.04 14.80 17.14
N ILE A 373 -6.76 14.43 18.20
CA ILE A 373 -7.05 15.29 19.35
C ILE A 373 -5.87 15.20 20.33
N ALA A 374 -4.99 16.20 20.33
CA ALA A 374 -3.73 16.16 21.07
C ALA A 374 -3.86 15.77 22.57
N PRO A 375 -4.81 16.32 23.36
CA PRO A 375 -4.97 15.89 24.76
C PRO A 375 -5.35 14.41 24.92
N ALA A 376 -6.10 13.87 23.96
CA ALA A 376 -6.48 12.46 23.97
C ALA A 376 -5.31 11.58 23.48
N ASP A 377 -4.57 12.03 22.47
CA ASP A 377 -3.38 11.34 21.98
C ASP A 377 -2.34 11.14 23.08
N PHE A 378 -2.18 12.08 24.02
CA PHE A 378 -1.25 11.91 25.16
C PHE A 378 -1.53 10.63 25.98
N GLN A 379 -2.76 10.09 25.95
CA GLN A 379 -3.11 8.81 26.57
C GLN A 379 -2.92 7.61 25.63
N TYR A 380 -3.16 7.79 24.34
CA TYR A 380 -3.16 6.71 23.34
C TYR A 380 -1.79 6.48 22.70
N HIS A 381 -0.93 7.49 22.73
CA HIS A 381 0.34 7.54 22.02
C HIS A 381 1.23 6.37 22.41
N ASP A 382 1.83 5.73 21.40
CA ASP A 382 2.68 4.53 21.55
C ASP A 382 2.04 3.37 22.36
N THR A 383 0.71 3.33 22.46
CA THR A 383 -0.03 2.15 22.92
C THR A 383 -0.51 1.27 21.75
N TYR A 384 -1.08 0.11 22.07
CA TYR A 384 -1.78 -0.71 21.09
C TYR A 384 -2.97 -0.01 20.40
N PHE A 385 -3.46 1.13 20.90
CA PHE A 385 -4.52 1.89 20.24
C PHE A 385 -4.07 2.42 18.88
N VAL A 386 -2.85 2.95 18.79
CA VAL A 386 -2.24 3.40 17.53
C VAL A 386 -2.03 2.23 16.58
N VAL A 387 -1.62 1.07 17.11
CA VAL A 387 -1.44 -0.15 16.32
C VAL A 387 -2.78 -0.59 15.72
N ALA A 388 -3.83 -0.64 16.53
CA ALA A 388 -5.17 -1.02 16.10
C ALA A 388 -5.72 -0.05 15.04
N HIS A 389 -5.65 1.26 15.29
CA HIS A 389 -6.03 2.30 14.35
C HIS A 389 -5.35 2.10 12.99
N PHE A 390 -4.02 2.01 12.98
CA PHE A 390 -3.25 1.92 11.75
C PHE A 390 -3.55 0.64 10.97
N HIS A 391 -3.75 -0.49 11.64
CA HIS A 391 -4.10 -1.74 10.97
C HIS A 391 -5.54 -1.75 10.43
N TYR A 392 -6.49 -1.07 11.06
CA TYR A 392 -7.81 -0.85 10.44
C TYR A 392 -7.67 -0.03 9.15
N VAL A 393 -6.97 1.11 9.17
CA VAL A 393 -6.85 1.93 7.95
C VAL A 393 -5.94 1.32 6.87
N LEU A 394 -4.94 0.51 7.23
CA LEU A 394 -4.00 -0.06 6.26
C LEU A 394 -4.36 -1.50 5.83
N VAL A 395 -4.70 -2.40 6.75
CA VAL A 395 -5.08 -3.77 6.38
C VAL A 395 -6.49 -3.77 5.78
N THR A 396 -7.47 -3.27 6.53
CA THR A 396 -8.85 -3.26 6.02
C THR A 396 -9.14 -2.11 5.06
N GLY A 397 -8.21 -1.16 4.94
CA GLY A 397 -8.17 -0.19 3.84
C GLY A 397 -7.36 -0.70 2.65
N ALA A 398 -6.05 -0.49 2.67
CA ALA A 398 -5.19 -0.78 1.53
C ALA A 398 -5.19 -2.27 1.11
N ILE A 399 -4.99 -3.22 2.03
CA ILE A 399 -4.94 -4.65 1.66
C ILE A 399 -6.29 -5.14 1.15
N TYR A 400 -7.40 -4.76 1.78
CA TYR A 400 -8.74 -5.13 1.28
C TYR A 400 -9.02 -4.58 -0.11
N ALA A 401 -8.61 -3.35 -0.40
CA ALA A 401 -8.71 -2.80 -1.75
C ALA A 401 -7.80 -3.54 -2.75
N ILE A 402 -6.58 -3.92 -2.36
CA ILE A 402 -5.70 -4.76 -3.20
C ILE A 402 -6.34 -6.13 -3.47
N MET A 403 -6.95 -6.76 -2.47
CA MET A 403 -7.69 -8.01 -2.64
C MET A 403 -8.91 -7.82 -3.55
N ALA A 404 -9.67 -6.74 -3.36
CA ALA A 404 -10.78 -6.38 -4.23
C ALA A 404 -10.32 -6.22 -5.68
N ALA A 405 -9.23 -5.47 -5.91
CA ALA A 405 -8.60 -5.31 -7.22
C ALA A 405 -8.15 -6.64 -7.83
N ALA A 406 -7.50 -7.49 -7.03
CA ALA A 406 -7.08 -8.80 -7.48
C ALA A 406 -8.29 -9.61 -7.93
N TYR A 407 -9.34 -9.76 -7.13
CA TYR A 407 -10.55 -10.46 -7.57
C TYR A 407 -11.26 -9.78 -8.75
N TYR A 408 -11.21 -8.45 -8.86
CA TYR A 408 -11.87 -7.71 -9.93
C TYR A 408 -11.18 -7.91 -11.29
N TRP A 409 -9.85 -7.89 -11.32
CA TRP A 409 -9.07 -7.96 -12.57
C TRP A 409 -8.35 -9.29 -12.80
N LEU A 410 -8.33 -10.23 -11.85
CA LEU A 410 -7.71 -11.55 -12.05
C LEU A 410 -8.26 -12.31 -13.27
N PRO A 411 -9.57 -12.27 -13.57
CA PRO A 411 -10.09 -12.85 -14.81
C PRO A 411 -9.58 -12.15 -16.07
N LYS A 412 -9.41 -10.83 -16.01
CA LYS A 412 -8.80 -10.03 -17.08
C LYS A 412 -7.32 -10.38 -17.28
N TRP A 413 -6.57 -10.64 -16.22
CA TRP A 413 -5.14 -10.98 -16.33
C TRP A 413 -4.90 -12.41 -16.80
N THR A 414 -5.75 -13.36 -16.39
CA THR A 414 -5.52 -14.79 -16.61
C THR A 414 -6.38 -15.41 -17.73
N GLY A 415 -7.46 -14.74 -18.13
CA GLY A 415 -8.46 -15.28 -19.05
C GLY A 415 -9.34 -16.38 -18.45
N ASN A 416 -9.27 -16.61 -17.14
CA ASN A 416 -10.10 -17.60 -16.45
C ASN A 416 -10.80 -16.97 -15.24
N MET A 417 -12.05 -17.38 -14.98
CA MET A 417 -12.78 -17.03 -13.78
C MET A 417 -12.30 -17.83 -12.57
N TYR A 418 -12.15 -17.15 -11.44
CA TYR A 418 -11.95 -17.81 -10.15
C TYR A 418 -13.27 -18.38 -9.63
N ASN A 419 -13.20 -19.29 -8.66
CA ASN A 419 -14.40 -19.81 -8.01
C ASN A 419 -14.96 -18.78 -7.03
N GLU A 420 -16.11 -18.21 -7.36
CA GLU A 420 -16.77 -17.16 -6.58
C GLU A 420 -17.06 -17.58 -5.13
N LYS A 421 -17.53 -18.81 -4.90
CA LYS A 421 -17.79 -19.32 -3.55
C LYS A 421 -16.52 -19.38 -2.70
N MET A 422 -15.39 -19.74 -3.28
CA MET A 422 -14.10 -19.71 -2.58
C MET A 422 -13.66 -18.28 -2.26
N GLY A 423 -13.87 -17.33 -3.19
CA GLY A 423 -13.60 -15.91 -2.96
C GLY A 423 -14.42 -15.34 -1.80
N GLN A 424 -15.71 -15.68 -1.73
CA GLN A 424 -16.59 -15.27 -0.63
C GLN A 424 -16.18 -15.88 0.71
N TRP A 425 -15.75 -17.15 0.74
CA TRP A 425 -15.18 -17.75 1.95
C TRP A 425 -13.91 -17.03 2.38
N HIS A 426 -13.01 -16.71 1.45
CA HIS A 426 -11.83 -15.92 1.75
C HIS A 426 -12.19 -14.57 2.36
N PHE A 427 -13.19 -13.87 1.82
CA PHE A 427 -13.69 -12.61 2.37
C PHE A 427 -14.20 -12.77 3.81
N TRP A 428 -15.10 -13.71 4.07
CA TRP A 428 -15.73 -13.87 5.38
C TRP A 428 -14.73 -14.31 6.45
N ILE A 429 -13.86 -15.27 6.14
CA ILE A 429 -12.82 -15.71 7.07
C ILE A 429 -11.92 -14.53 7.41
N SER A 430 -11.44 -13.79 6.39
CA SER A 430 -10.56 -12.63 6.59
C SER A 430 -11.24 -11.50 7.37
N THR A 431 -12.53 -11.24 7.12
CA THR A 431 -13.29 -10.15 7.75
C THR A 431 -13.55 -10.42 9.22
N VAL A 432 -13.95 -11.65 9.55
CA VAL A 432 -14.14 -12.04 10.95
C VAL A 432 -12.80 -12.05 11.68
N SER A 433 -11.77 -12.68 11.11
CA SER A 433 -10.49 -12.84 11.78
C SER A 433 -9.74 -11.52 11.96
N VAL A 434 -9.80 -10.58 11.02
CA VAL A 434 -9.14 -9.27 11.14
C VAL A 434 -9.78 -8.41 12.25
N ASN A 435 -11.10 -8.52 12.46
CA ASN A 435 -11.77 -7.88 13.59
C ASN A 435 -11.35 -8.51 14.91
N VAL A 436 -11.33 -9.85 15.00
CA VAL A 436 -10.85 -10.57 16.19
C VAL A 436 -9.38 -10.25 16.47
N LEU A 437 -8.58 -9.99 15.44
CA LEU A 437 -7.19 -9.59 15.56
C LEU A 437 -7.03 -8.17 16.10
N PHE A 438 -7.60 -7.16 15.44
CA PHE A 438 -7.27 -5.75 15.73
C PHE A 438 -8.30 -5.02 16.58
N PHE A 439 -9.57 -5.44 16.61
CA PHE A 439 -10.56 -4.75 17.45
C PHE A 439 -10.21 -4.83 18.94
N PRO A 440 -9.82 -6.00 19.50
CA PRO A 440 -9.34 -6.10 20.88
C PRO A 440 -8.15 -5.20 21.21
N GLN A 441 -7.31 -4.88 20.22
CA GLN A 441 -6.13 -4.04 20.42
C GLN A 441 -6.49 -2.58 20.74
N HIS A 442 -7.67 -2.08 20.34
CA HIS A 442 -8.14 -0.78 20.82
C HIS A 442 -8.32 -0.79 22.35
N PHE A 443 -8.90 -1.86 22.91
CA PHE A 443 -9.06 -2.00 24.35
C PHE A 443 -7.73 -2.23 25.07
N LEU A 444 -6.80 -2.98 24.47
CA LEU A 444 -5.43 -3.09 24.99
C LEU A 444 -4.76 -1.72 25.12
N GLY A 445 -4.88 -0.89 24.07
CA GLY A 445 -4.35 0.46 24.07
C GLY A 445 -4.99 1.37 25.12
N LEU A 446 -6.31 1.36 25.20
CA LEU A 446 -7.07 2.13 26.22
C LEU A 446 -6.76 1.67 27.65
N ALA A 447 -6.43 0.39 27.84
CA ALA A 447 -5.98 -0.15 29.12
C ALA A 447 -4.49 0.14 29.42
N GLY A 448 -3.79 0.84 28.52
CA GLY A 448 -2.41 1.30 28.71
C GLY A 448 -1.34 0.29 28.31
N MET A 449 -1.64 -0.71 27.46
CA MET A 449 -0.62 -1.62 26.94
C MET A 449 0.26 -0.90 25.90
N PRO A 450 1.56 -0.68 26.17
CA PRO A 450 2.45 -0.04 25.20
C PRO A 450 2.71 -0.98 24.02
N ARG A 451 2.97 -0.41 22.85
CA ARG A 451 3.40 -1.18 21.67
C ARG A 451 4.90 -1.48 21.73
N ARG A 452 5.37 -2.42 20.88
CA ARG A 452 6.79 -2.84 20.81
C ARG A 452 7.34 -3.44 22.12
N ILE A 453 6.46 -4.10 22.88
CA ILE A 453 6.81 -4.76 24.13
C ILE A 453 6.74 -6.30 23.93
N PRO A 454 7.84 -7.05 24.16
CA PRO A 454 7.89 -8.50 23.96
C PRO A 454 7.23 -9.31 25.09
N ASP A 455 7.08 -8.74 26.29
CA ASP A 455 6.45 -9.39 27.45
C ASP A 455 5.54 -8.43 28.21
N TYR A 456 4.38 -8.90 28.66
CA TYR A 456 3.31 -8.07 29.19
C TYR A 456 2.63 -8.66 30.44
N SER A 457 2.01 -7.78 31.24
CA SER A 457 1.30 -8.17 32.48
C SER A 457 0.03 -8.98 32.22
N VAL A 458 -0.32 -9.87 33.15
CA VAL A 458 -1.51 -10.75 33.11
C VAL A 458 -2.83 -10.03 32.82
N GLN A 459 -2.95 -8.74 33.15
CA GLN A 459 -4.14 -7.94 32.87
C GLN A 459 -4.47 -7.81 31.37
N PHE A 460 -3.48 -7.99 30.49
CA PHE A 460 -3.64 -7.89 29.03
C PHE A 460 -3.79 -9.26 28.35
N ALA A 461 -3.82 -10.36 29.11
CA ALA A 461 -3.76 -11.72 28.58
C ALA A 461 -4.92 -12.08 27.66
N GLU A 462 -6.16 -11.80 28.07
CA GLU A 462 -7.34 -12.23 27.32
C GLU A 462 -7.40 -11.58 25.92
N PHE A 463 -7.25 -10.26 25.85
CA PHE A 463 -7.27 -9.56 24.56
C PHE A 463 -6.09 -9.91 23.67
N ASN A 464 -4.89 -10.17 24.22
CA ASN A 464 -3.74 -10.64 23.44
C ASN A 464 -3.96 -12.05 22.89
N MET A 465 -4.57 -12.95 23.67
CA MET A 465 -4.92 -14.30 23.22
C MET A 465 -5.92 -14.24 22.06
N TRP A 466 -7.02 -13.49 22.20
CA TRP A 466 -7.98 -13.29 21.11
C TRP A 466 -7.35 -12.66 19.88
N SER A 467 -6.56 -11.61 20.07
CA SER A 467 -5.83 -10.95 19.00
C SER A 467 -4.94 -11.94 18.24
N SER A 468 -4.24 -12.81 18.95
CA SER A 468 -3.35 -13.82 18.35
C SER A 468 -4.11 -14.92 17.60
N ILE A 469 -5.25 -15.39 18.13
CA ILE A 469 -6.14 -16.33 17.43
C ILE A 469 -6.64 -15.71 16.11
N GLY A 470 -7.12 -14.46 16.17
CA GLY A 470 -7.52 -13.71 14.98
C GLY A 470 -6.36 -13.58 13.98
N GLY A 471 -5.14 -13.33 14.47
CA GLY A 471 -3.90 -13.31 13.72
C GLY A 471 -3.65 -14.58 12.92
N PHE A 472 -3.67 -15.74 13.58
CA PHE A 472 -3.42 -17.01 12.92
C PHE A 472 -4.49 -17.37 11.89
N VAL A 473 -5.77 -17.13 12.21
CA VAL A 473 -6.86 -17.38 11.26
C VAL A 473 -6.76 -16.43 10.05
N PHE A 474 -6.42 -15.16 10.27
CA PHE A 474 -6.18 -14.21 9.18
C PHE A 474 -4.98 -14.62 8.31
N GLY A 475 -3.87 -15.04 8.91
CA GLY A 475 -2.71 -15.55 8.17
C GLY A 475 -3.05 -16.75 7.28
N LEU A 476 -3.82 -17.71 7.81
CA LEU A 476 -4.30 -18.88 7.05
C LEU A 476 -5.25 -18.49 5.91
N SER A 477 -6.09 -17.46 6.08
CA SER A 477 -6.96 -17.00 5.00
C SER A 477 -6.16 -16.44 3.81
N GLN A 478 -4.99 -15.84 4.06
CA GLN A 478 -4.11 -15.36 2.99
C GLN A 478 -3.44 -16.50 2.20
N VAL A 479 -3.14 -17.62 2.87
CA VAL A 479 -2.69 -18.85 2.18
C VAL A 479 -3.81 -19.41 1.30
N PHE A 480 -5.05 -19.36 1.78
CA PHE A 480 -6.22 -19.76 0.99
C PHE A 480 -6.43 -18.86 -0.24
N PHE A 481 -6.18 -17.55 -0.14
CA PHE A 481 -6.13 -16.66 -1.30
C PHE A 481 -5.07 -17.07 -2.33
N CYS A 482 -3.85 -17.40 -1.89
CA CYS A 482 -2.80 -17.88 -2.79
C CYS A 482 -3.23 -19.13 -3.56
N TYR A 483 -3.94 -20.04 -2.90
CA TYR A 483 -4.51 -21.23 -3.55
C TYR A 483 -5.57 -20.86 -4.61
N ILE A 484 -6.44 -19.88 -4.33
CA ILE A 484 -7.44 -19.40 -5.30
C ILE A 484 -6.76 -18.80 -6.54
N VAL A 485 -5.75 -17.94 -6.34
CA VAL A 485 -4.98 -17.35 -7.44
C VAL A 485 -4.29 -18.42 -8.27
N TYR A 486 -3.59 -19.35 -7.62
CA TYR A 486 -2.94 -20.48 -8.30
C TYR A 486 -3.92 -21.31 -9.13
N LYS A 487 -5.09 -21.67 -8.56
CA LYS A 487 -6.12 -22.44 -9.25
C LYS A 487 -6.62 -21.70 -10.49
N THR A 488 -6.87 -20.40 -10.37
CA THR A 488 -7.36 -19.56 -11.47
C THR A 488 -6.34 -19.42 -12.61
N ILE A 489 -5.05 -19.30 -12.27
CA ILE A 489 -3.97 -19.30 -13.26
C ILE A 489 -3.88 -20.65 -13.99
N LYS A 490 -4.08 -21.77 -13.28
CA LYS A 490 -4.03 -23.11 -13.86
C LYS A 490 -5.22 -23.43 -14.77
N GLY A 491 -6.34 -22.74 -14.61
CA GLY A 491 -7.52 -22.90 -15.44
C GLY A 491 -8.81 -22.53 -14.71
N GLY A 492 -9.92 -22.69 -15.41
CA GLY A 492 -11.25 -22.35 -14.91
C GLY A 492 -12.19 -22.14 -16.08
N GLU A 493 -13.39 -21.65 -15.77
CA GLU A 493 -14.30 -21.16 -16.82
C GLU A 493 -13.64 -19.98 -17.53
N LYS A 494 -13.78 -19.91 -18.86
CA LYS A 494 -13.15 -18.84 -19.63
C LYS A 494 -13.81 -17.51 -19.32
N ALA A 495 -12.98 -16.52 -19.01
CA ALA A 495 -13.43 -15.16 -18.78
C ALA A 495 -13.83 -14.53 -20.12
N THR A 496 -14.92 -13.79 -20.14
CA THR A 496 -15.31 -12.92 -21.26
C THR A 496 -14.44 -11.66 -21.28
N ASP A 497 -14.52 -10.90 -22.38
CA ASP A 497 -13.82 -9.61 -22.49
C ASP A 497 -14.39 -8.61 -21.47
N GLN A 498 -15.70 -8.50 -21.39
CA GLN A 498 -16.40 -7.78 -20.32
C GLN A 498 -16.88 -8.78 -19.27
N VAL A 499 -16.04 -9.04 -18.26
CA VAL A 499 -16.27 -10.06 -17.24
C VAL A 499 -17.47 -9.73 -16.34
N TRP A 500 -17.64 -8.45 -16.03
CA TRP A 500 -18.69 -7.96 -15.14
C TRP A 500 -19.71 -7.15 -15.93
N GLU A 501 -21.00 -7.42 -15.76
CA GLU A 501 -22.09 -6.80 -16.53
C GLU A 501 -22.06 -5.26 -16.48
N GLY A 502 -21.78 -4.68 -15.31
CA GLY A 502 -21.71 -3.22 -15.12
C GLY A 502 -20.30 -2.64 -15.26
N ALA A 503 -19.32 -3.40 -15.75
CA ALA A 503 -17.98 -2.87 -15.94
C ALA A 503 -17.96 -1.86 -17.09
N GLU A 504 -17.44 -0.67 -16.81
CA GLU A 504 -17.23 0.42 -17.76
C GLU A 504 -15.73 0.76 -17.79
N GLY A 505 -15.22 1.19 -18.94
CA GLY A 505 -13.81 1.55 -19.10
C GLY A 505 -13.17 0.92 -20.33
N LEU A 506 -12.05 1.49 -20.76
CA LEU A 506 -11.31 1.05 -21.95
C LEU A 506 -10.67 -0.33 -21.75
N GLU A 507 -10.36 -0.71 -20.52
CA GLU A 507 -9.78 -2.02 -20.21
C GLU A 507 -10.75 -3.19 -20.47
N TRP A 508 -12.06 -2.92 -20.52
CA TRP A 508 -13.11 -3.91 -20.75
C TRP A 508 -13.47 -4.07 -22.23
N THR A 509 -12.94 -3.23 -23.11
CA THR A 509 -13.10 -3.39 -24.57
C THR A 509 -12.06 -4.34 -25.17
N LEU A 510 -11.03 -4.70 -24.40
CA LEU A 510 -9.97 -5.62 -24.79
C LEU A 510 -10.28 -7.06 -24.38
N SER A 511 -9.64 -8.01 -25.06
CA SER A 511 -9.76 -9.44 -24.74
C SER A 511 -9.33 -9.79 -23.32
N SER A 512 -9.73 -10.96 -22.82
CA SER A 512 -9.26 -11.54 -21.56
C SER A 512 -8.45 -12.83 -21.80
N PRO A 513 -7.10 -12.83 -21.74
CA PRO A 513 -6.24 -11.70 -21.41
C PRO A 513 -6.07 -10.68 -22.55
N PRO A 514 -5.68 -9.42 -22.25
CA PRO A 514 -5.42 -8.42 -23.26
C PRO A 514 -4.26 -8.81 -24.19
N PRO A 515 -4.26 -8.33 -25.44
CA PRO A 515 -3.13 -8.50 -26.35
C PRO A 515 -1.85 -7.86 -25.78
N TYR A 516 -0.70 -8.30 -26.28
CA TYR A 516 0.60 -7.81 -25.79
C TYR A 516 0.75 -6.29 -26.03
N HIS A 517 0.35 -5.80 -27.20
CA HIS A 517 0.12 -4.38 -27.47
C HIS A 517 -1.37 -4.06 -27.30
N SER A 518 -1.70 -3.22 -26.32
CA SER A 518 -3.09 -3.04 -25.87
C SER A 518 -3.97 -2.34 -26.91
N PHE A 519 -3.51 -1.20 -27.44
CA PHE A 519 -4.23 -0.41 -28.45
C PHE A 519 -3.27 -0.06 -29.59
N THR A 520 -3.55 -0.54 -30.80
CA THR A 520 -2.80 -0.17 -32.02
C THR A 520 -3.29 1.16 -32.57
N GLU A 521 -4.61 1.39 -32.49
CA GLU A 521 -5.25 2.66 -32.80
C GLU A 521 -5.84 3.26 -31.53
N ALA A 522 -5.72 4.57 -31.36
CA ALA A 522 -6.22 5.24 -30.17
C ALA A 522 -7.76 5.15 -30.11
N PRO A 523 -8.34 4.64 -29.02
CA PRO A 523 -9.79 4.49 -28.93
C PRO A 523 -10.48 5.86 -28.85
N GLU A 524 -11.62 6.01 -29.53
CA GLU A 524 -12.49 7.16 -29.35
C GLU A 524 -13.32 7.01 -28.08
N ILE A 525 -13.14 7.93 -27.12
CA ILE A 525 -13.99 8.01 -25.93
C ILE A 525 -15.25 8.80 -26.27
N LYS A 526 -16.41 8.18 -26.05
CA LYS A 526 -17.73 8.80 -26.19
C LYS A 526 -18.09 9.66 -24.98
#